data_AF-A0A6C1PME9-F1
#
_entry.id   AF-A0A6C1PME9-F1
#
_cell.length_a   1.000
_cell.length_b   1.000
_cell.length_c   1.000
_cell.angle_alpha   90.00
_cell.angle_beta   90.00
_cell.angle_gamma   90.00
#
_symmetry.space_group_name_H-M   'P 1'
#
loop_
_entity.id
_entity.type
_entity.pdbx_description
1 polymer ?
#
loop_
_entity_poly.entity_id
_entity_poly.type
_entity_poly.pdbx_seq_one_letter_code
_entity_poly.pdbx_strand_id
1 'polypeptide(L)'
;MDVHGFLYSQIGYDLGDPMRAIIRGEKRTRVPDGSTFTVRRIGDTPVASANATAAEDPRTNGAALTGAVEYWGETWHSHWWTVDFSAITEAGTYTISVDAPNGRSIYTSDPIRVGSFLLWDETVVPVAVEQMEERQRLARNGIGWKDCGAEWREANSHATTIIALCELAERGASWLSRGVVDRIYAQIVHGCEYLGVLQDAGEQTGAPDGAVIHEIPNHMDVIPGDSAQAAVAFGYAARLLADTRPETARVLSERAIRAMDYLLLEAEPHSPDGFSGMNHGTPENFRVPNEFMTRDLAMMMWGCVQLFVGGHVSYKRHAARLARQIIARQVPDERAEGGTNGDPKLYGHFYTFDSADVTEKSNTHHHFGHDSGSTWPHYIAPLTEMCRWWNDHPDNALWRECVRKFA
;
A
#
# COMPACT_ATOMS: atom_id res chain seq x y z
N MET A 1 23.72 11.58 -19.24
CA MET A 1 23.60 12.52 -18.12
C MET A 1 23.91 11.69 -16.91
N ASP A 2 25.02 11.98 -16.24
CA ASP A 2 25.49 11.11 -15.16
C ASP A 2 24.56 11.27 -13.96
N VAL A 3 23.83 10.22 -13.59
CA VAL A 3 22.86 10.31 -12.47
C VAL A 3 23.49 9.74 -11.21
N HIS A 4 23.78 10.62 -10.25
CA HIS A 4 24.35 10.27 -8.95
C HIS A 4 23.56 10.96 -7.84
N GLY A 5 23.48 10.34 -6.67
CA GLY A 5 22.71 10.91 -5.57
C GLY A 5 23.06 10.31 -4.23
N PHE A 6 22.86 11.11 -3.19
CA PHE A 6 22.82 10.68 -1.79
C PHE A 6 21.37 10.81 -1.33
N LEU A 7 20.73 9.68 -1.08
CA LEU A 7 19.30 9.57 -0.85
C LEU A 7 19.05 9.25 0.62
N TYR A 8 18.15 10.01 1.23
CA TYR A 8 17.68 9.85 2.60
C TYR A 8 16.26 10.41 2.70
N SER A 9 15.52 10.02 3.74
CA SER A 9 14.19 10.57 4.03
C SER A 9 14.27 12.08 4.23
N GLN A 10 13.46 12.83 3.47
CA GLN A 10 13.37 14.29 3.60
C GLN A 10 12.48 14.73 4.77
N ILE A 11 11.71 13.81 5.35
CA ILE A 11 10.92 14.04 6.57
C ILE A 11 11.78 13.70 7.79
N GLY A 12 12.42 12.53 7.75
CA GLY A 12 13.23 11.98 8.83
C GLY A 12 12.96 10.50 9.08
N TYR A 13 13.36 10.02 10.26
CA TYR A 13 13.27 8.61 10.67
C TYR A 13 12.67 8.46 12.06
N ASP A 14 12.05 7.31 12.31
CA ASP A 14 11.50 6.94 13.61
C ASP A 14 12.49 6.14 14.46
N LEU A 15 12.56 6.47 15.74
CA LEU A 15 13.39 5.77 16.72
C LEU A 15 12.96 4.31 16.83
N GLY A 16 13.95 3.40 16.77
CA GLY A 16 13.72 1.96 16.84
C GLY A 16 13.48 1.30 15.48
N ASP A 17 13.18 2.08 14.44
CA ASP A 17 13.06 1.59 13.08
C ASP A 17 14.41 1.60 12.34
N PRO A 18 14.56 0.81 11.26
CA PRO A 18 15.75 0.87 10.42
C PRO A 18 15.96 2.28 9.82
N MET A 19 17.15 2.84 10.01
CA MET A 19 17.54 4.16 9.50
C MET A 19 18.69 4.02 8.50
N ARG A 20 18.41 4.31 7.23
CA ARG A 20 19.36 4.10 6.14
C ARG A 20 19.37 5.26 5.16
N ALA A 21 20.56 5.63 4.73
CA ALA A 21 20.77 6.45 3.54
C ALA A 21 21.41 5.59 2.45
N ILE A 22 21.14 5.93 1.20
CA ILE A 22 21.60 5.17 0.04
C ILE A 22 22.41 6.09 -0.87
N ILE A 23 23.49 5.58 -1.43
CA ILE A 23 24.27 6.28 -2.46
C ILE A 23 24.03 5.56 -3.78
N ARG A 24 23.74 6.34 -4.84
CA ARG A 24 23.68 5.85 -6.22
C ARG A 24 24.85 6.41 -7.03
N GLY A 25 25.51 5.54 -7.79
CA GLY A 25 26.56 5.93 -8.73
C GLY A 25 26.56 5.06 -9.99
N GLU A 26 27.10 5.57 -11.09
CA GLU A 26 27.18 4.80 -12.36
C GLU A 26 28.40 3.89 -12.45
N LYS A 27 29.36 4.08 -11.55
CA LYS A 27 30.59 3.30 -11.49
C LYS A 27 30.82 2.85 -10.07
N ARG A 28 31.18 1.57 -9.88
CA ARG A 28 31.59 1.03 -8.57
C ARG A 28 32.70 1.85 -7.89
N THR A 29 33.55 2.54 -8.65
CA THR A 29 34.62 3.36 -8.09
C THR A 29 34.15 4.72 -7.56
N ARG A 30 32.85 5.03 -7.61
CA ARG A 30 32.29 6.31 -7.14
C ARG A 30 32.50 6.48 -5.62
N VAL A 31 32.25 5.42 -4.86
CA VAL A 31 32.54 5.34 -3.43
C VAL A 31 33.69 4.35 -3.27
N PRO A 32 34.91 4.83 -2.98
CA PRO A 32 36.06 3.94 -2.82
C PRO A 32 35.86 2.92 -1.70
N ASP A 33 36.39 1.71 -1.87
CA ASP A 33 36.39 0.69 -0.82
C ASP A 33 37.06 1.25 0.45
N GLY A 34 36.45 0.99 1.61
CA GLY A 34 36.87 1.53 2.90
C GLY A 34 36.37 2.96 3.19
N SER A 35 35.49 3.53 2.37
CA SER A 35 34.79 4.77 2.72
C SER A 35 33.99 4.59 4.01
N THR A 36 33.92 5.66 4.80
CA THR A 36 33.24 5.67 6.10
C THR A 36 32.18 6.76 6.14
N PHE A 37 31.18 6.60 6.99
CA PHE A 37 30.24 7.66 7.31
C PHE A 37 30.42 8.15 8.75
N THR A 38 29.99 9.38 8.97
CA THR A 38 29.87 10.00 10.29
C THR A 38 28.49 10.65 10.42
N VAL A 39 27.74 10.34 11.46
CA VAL A 39 26.49 11.02 11.82
C VAL A 39 26.69 11.88 13.05
N ARG A 40 26.31 13.16 12.94
CA ARG A 40 26.51 14.16 14.00
C ARG A 40 25.20 14.86 14.31
N ARG A 41 24.86 14.95 15.60
CA ARG A 41 23.72 15.75 16.06
C ARG A 41 24.01 17.24 15.85
N ILE A 42 23.01 17.98 15.39
CA ILE A 42 23.04 19.43 15.23
C ILE A 42 22.49 20.06 16.51
N GLY A 43 23.17 21.08 17.03
CA GLY A 43 22.66 21.87 18.15
C GLY A 43 23.09 21.38 19.54
N ASP A 44 23.88 20.31 19.64
CA ASP A 44 24.74 20.08 20.81
C ASP A 44 25.78 21.21 20.84
N THR A 45 25.35 22.34 21.36
CA THR A 45 26.22 23.48 21.61
C THR A 45 27.08 23.06 22.81
N PRO A 46 28.41 22.92 22.68
CA PRO A 46 29.22 22.77 23.87
C PRO A 46 28.95 23.99 24.76
N VAL A 47 28.60 23.76 26.02
CA VAL A 47 28.71 24.82 27.04
C VAL A 47 30.15 25.31 26.92
N ALA A 48 30.33 26.53 26.43
CA ALA A 48 31.65 27.08 26.17
C ALA A 48 32.46 27.03 27.47
N SER A 49 33.38 26.07 27.57
CA SER A 49 34.51 26.19 28.46
C SER A 49 35.22 27.47 28.06
N ALA A 50 35.38 28.41 28.99
CA ALA A 50 35.89 29.77 28.76
C ALA A 50 37.33 29.85 28.18
N ASN A 51 37.90 28.73 27.76
CA ASN A 51 39.26 28.60 27.22
C ASN A 51 39.31 28.00 25.79
N ALA A 52 38.20 27.85 25.07
CA ALA A 52 38.23 27.33 23.70
C ALA A 52 38.65 28.42 22.68
N THR A 53 39.84 28.27 22.10
CA THR A 53 40.36 29.12 21.02
C THR A 53 39.59 28.91 19.71
N ALA A 54 39.37 29.99 18.97
CA ALA A 54 38.46 30.13 17.82
C ALA A 54 38.83 29.36 16.52
N ALA A 55 39.26 28.11 16.60
CA ALA A 55 39.61 27.27 15.44
C ALA A 55 38.83 25.95 15.33
N GLU A 56 37.90 25.67 16.24
CA GLU A 56 37.09 24.44 16.18
C GLU A 56 35.77 24.67 15.46
N ASP A 57 35.56 23.90 14.41
CA ASP A 57 34.33 23.80 13.64
C ASP A 57 33.14 23.48 14.57
N PRO A 58 32.06 24.28 14.61
CA PRO A 58 30.91 24.06 15.50
C PRO A 58 30.19 22.70 15.32
N ARG A 59 30.63 21.85 14.39
CA ARG A 59 30.17 20.47 14.17
C ARG A 59 30.85 19.41 15.07
N THR A 60 31.83 19.75 15.92
CA THR A 60 32.71 18.73 16.54
C THR A 60 32.29 18.16 17.90
N ASN A 61 31.30 18.69 18.63
CA ASN A 61 31.10 18.33 20.06
C ASN A 61 29.77 17.64 20.43
N GLY A 62 29.43 16.59 19.69
CA GLY A 62 28.54 15.51 20.13
C GLY A 62 29.19 14.16 19.80
N ALA A 63 28.87 13.10 20.54
CA ALA A 63 29.37 11.76 20.22
C ALA A 63 28.93 11.40 18.79
N ALA A 64 29.88 11.32 17.87
CA ALA A 64 29.59 11.04 16.47
C ALA A 64 29.44 9.53 16.28
N LEU A 65 28.33 9.11 15.67
CA LEU A 65 28.19 7.74 15.21
C LEU A 65 29.05 7.59 13.95
N THR A 66 29.89 6.58 13.89
CA THR A 66 30.71 6.29 12.71
C THR A 66 30.53 4.84 12.28
N GLY A 67 30.68 4.59 10.99
CA GLY A 67 30.58 3.24 10.43
C GLY A 67 31.11 3.16 9.01
N ALA A 68 31.11 1.95 8.46
CA ALA A 68 31.51 1.71 7.09
C ALA A 68 30.36 2.04 6.12
N VAL A 69 30.71 2.50 4.91
CA VAL A 69 29.78 2.53 3.79
C VAL A 69 29.83 1.18 3.09
N GLU A 70 28.71 0.49 3.00
CA GLU A 70 28.64 -0.87 2.47
C GLU A 70 28.20 -0.87 1.01
N TYR A 71 28.90 -1.61 0.16
CA TYR A 71 28.49 -1.80 -1.23
C TYR A 71 27.34 -2.82 -1.29
N TRP A 72 26.17 -2.38 -1.76
CA TRP A 72 24.99 -3.23 -1.86
C TRP A 72 25.02 -4.07 -3.15
N GLY A 73 25.32 -3.45 -4.29
CA GLY A 73 25.35 -4.18 -5.56
C GLY A 73 25.10 -3.32 -6.78
N GLU A 74 24.93 -3.99 -7.92
CA GLU A 74 24.56 -3.37 -9.18
C GLU A 74 23.12 -3.76 -9.54
N THR A 75 22.25 -2.76 -9.68
CA THR A 75 20.89 -2.94 -10.19
C THR A 75 20.46 -1.71 -10.99
N TRP A 76 19.60 -1.90 -11.99
CA TRP A 76 19.14 -0.86 -12.92
C TRP A 76 20.29 -0.05 -13.54
N HIS A 77 21.33 -0.77 -13.99
CA HIS A 77 22.56 -0.20 -14.56
C HIS A 77 23.22 0.87 -13.65
N SER A 78 23.08 0.70 -12.34
CA SER A 78 23.61 1.61 -11.32
C SER A 78 24.22 0.80 -10.18
N HIS A 79 25.24 1.36 -9.56
CA HIS A 79 25.87 0.84 -8.35
C HIS A 79 25.30 1.53 -7.11
N TRP A 80 25.09 0.74 -6.07
CA TRP A 80 24.40 1.17 -4.86
C TRP A 80 25.23 0.87 -3.61
N TRP A 81 25.20 1.81 -2.66
CA TRP A 81 25.79 1.65 -1.34
C TRP A 81 24.80 2.04 -0.25
N THR A 82 24.96 1.45 0.93
CA THR A 82 24.14 1.69 2.11
C THR A 82 24.96 2.34 3.22
N VAL A 83 24.33 3.27 3.91
CA VAL A 83 24.79 3.90 5.15
C VAL A 83 23.73 3.59 6.20
N ASP A 84 24.01 2.63 7.08
CA ASP A 84 23.10 2.24 8.17
C ASP A 84 23.47 2.96 9.46
N PHE A 85 22.57 3.82 9.93
CA PHE A 85 22.74 4.59 11.15
C PHE A 85 21.62 4.31 12.16
N SER A 86 21.04 3.10 12.09
CA SER A 86 19.97 2.65 13.01
C SER A 86 20.41 2.60 14.48
N ALA A 87 21.72 2.70 14.76
CA ALA A 87 22.26 2.78 16.11
C ALA A 87 21.95 4.12 16.83
N ILE A 88 21.36 5.10 16.15
CA ILE A 88 20.87 6.32 16.81
C ILE A 88 19.65 5.98 17.68
N THR A 89 19.79 6.20 18.98
CA THR A 89 18.73 5.96 19.97
C THR A 89 18.14 7.24 20.56
N GLU A 90 18.63 8.40 20.14
CA GLU A 90 18.18 9.70 20.66
C GLU A 90 17.48 10.53 19.58
N ALA A 91 16.33 11.10 19.94
CA ALA A 91 15.65 12.04 19.07
C ALA A 91 16.48 13.32 18.88
N GLY A 92 16.50 13.87 17.68
CA GLY A 92 17.26 15.07 17.38
C GLY A 92 17.35 15.36 15.89
N THR A 93 18.08 16.41 15.56
CA THR A 93 18.43 16.74 14.19
C THR A 93 19.86 16.33 13.95
N TYR A 94 20.17 15.69 12.83
CA TYR A 94 21.49 15.14 12.52
C TYR A 94 21.96 15.55 11.13
N THR A 95 23.26 15.41 10.89
CA THR A 95 23.85 15.43 9.53
C THR A 95 24.63 14.14 9.32
N ILE A 96 24.58 13.61 8.10
CA ILE A 96 25.40 12.47 7.68
C ILE A 96 26.48 12.98 6.74
N SER A 97 27.73 12.65 7.02
CA SER A 97 28.86 12.89 6.13
C SER A 97 29.46 11.57 5.70
N VAL A 98 29.89 11.48 4.43
CA VAL A 98 30.54 10.30 3.86
C VAL A 98 31.90 10.74 3.32
N ASP A 99 32.96 10.06 3.77
CA ASP A 99 34.34 10.39 3.45
C ASP A 99 35.04 9.18 2.84
N ALA A 100 35.87 9.46 1.83
CA ALA A 100 36.77 8.46 1.25
C ALA A 100 37.91 8.12 2.25
N PRO A 101 38.61 6.99 2.08
CA PRO A 101 39.72 6.60 2.96
C PRO A 101 40.84 7.64 3.09
N ASN A 102 40.99 8.51 2.08
CA ASN A 102 41.96 9.59 2.08
C ASN A 102 41.47 10.88 2.79
N GLY A 103 40.33 10.83 3.48
CA GLY A 103 39.71 11.96 4.19
C GLY A 103 38.98 12.94 3.27
N ARG A 104 38.85 12.66 1.97
CA ARG A 104 38.09 13.52 1.06
C ARG A 104 36.59 13.27 1.26
N SER A 105 35.87 14.34 1.61
CA SER A 105 34.40 14.31 1.65
C SER A 105 33.81 13.99 0.28
N ILE A 106 32.87 13.05 0.28
CA ILE A 106 32.13 12.58 -0.90
C ILE A 106 30.72 13.18 -0.87
N TYR A 107 30.03 13.09 0.27
CA TYR A 107 28.67 13.59 0.46
C TYR A 107 28.48 14.15 1.87
N THR A 108 27.59 15.14 1.98
CA THR A 108 27.01 15.61 3.24
C THR A 108 25.51 15.77 3.04
N SER A 109 24.70 15.26 3.96
CA SER A 109 23.24 15.47 3.93
C SER A 109 22.88 16.88 4.40
N ASP A 110 21.70 17.32 4.02
CA ASP A 110 20.96 18.33 4.78
C ASP A 110 20.64 17.83 6.20
N PRO A 111 20.21 18.70 7.11
CA PRO A 111 19.68 18.30 8.42
C PRO A 111 18.55 17.27 8.29
N ILE A 112 18.71 16.11 8.94
CA ILE A 112 17.69 15.06 9.03
C ILE A 112 17.13 14.99 10.43
N ARG A 113 15.83 14.75 10.57
CA ARG A 113 15.19 14.57 11.88
C ARG A 113 15.11 13.08 12.22
N VAL A 114 15.37 12.77 13.50
CA VAL A 114 15.08 11.47 14.11
C VAL A 114 14.19 11.74 15.31
N GLY A 115 13.08 11.03 15.41
CA GLY A 115 12.08 11.26 16.46
C GLY A 115 11.24 10.03 16.75
N SER A 116 10.21 10.17 17.58
CA SER A 116 9.21 9.12 17.80
C SER A 116 7.94 9.51 17.05
N PHE A 117 7.41 8.60 16.23
CA PHE A 117 6.21 8.81 15.41
C PHE A 117 6.30 10.03 14.46
N LEU A 118 7.52 10.43 14.08
CA LEU A 118 7.80 11.54 13.20
C LEU A 118 7.14 11.37 11.84
N LEU A 119 7.27 10.19 11.21
CA LEU A 119 6.66 9.97 9.90
C LEU A 119 5.14 10.05 9.99
N TRP A 120 4.56 9.48 11.05
CA TRP A 120 3.12 9.54 11.30
C TRP A 120 2.64 10.98 11.47
N ASP A 121 3.24 11.72 12.41
CA ASP A 121 2.83 13.08 12.79
C ASP A 121 2.94 14.06 11.61
N GLU A 122 3.95 13.91 10.76
CA GLU A 122 4.19 14.80 9.62
C GLU A 122 3.34 14.46 8.40
N THR A 123 2.79 13.24 8.29
CA THR A 123 2.14 12.78 7.04
C THR A 123 0.66 12.44 7.16
N VAL A 124 0.18 11.97 8.32
CA VAL A 124 -1.17 11.40 8.40
C VAL A 124 -2.26 12.43 8.08
N VAL A 125 -2.14 13.67 8.59
CA VAL A 125 -3.11 14.73 8.32
C VAL A 125 -3.01 15.25 6.88
N PRO A 126 -1.82 15.63 6.37
CA PRO A 126 -1.69 16.07 4.98
C PRO A 126 -2.18 15.05 3.96
N VAL A 127 -1.86 13.76 4.14
CA VAL A 127 -2.18 12.71 3.18
C VAL A 127 -3.63 12.24 3.30
N ALA A 128 -4.07 11.85 4.50
CA ALA A 128 -5.37 11.22 4.66
C ALA A 128 -6.54 12.22 4.69
N VAL A 129 -6.26 13.50 4.97
CA VAL A 129 -7.30 14.50 5.17
C VAL A 129 -7.17 15.66 4.20
N GLU A 130 -6.09 16.42 4.26
CA GLU A 130 -5.96 17.66 3.48
C GLU A 130 -5.94 17.37 1.97
N GLN A 131 -5.21 16.34 1.54
CA GLN A 131 -5.19 15.92 0.15
C GLN A 131 -6.57 15.44 -0.34
N MET A 132 -7.33 14.74 0.51
CA MET A 132 -8.67 14.25 0.14
C MET A 132 -9.68 15.39 0.04
N GLU A 133 -9.65 16.34 0.97
CA GLU A 133 -10.48 17.55 0.93
C GLU A 133 -10.17 18.40 -0.32
N GLU A 134 -8.89 18.53 -0.69
CA GLU A 134 -8.51 19.25 -1.91
C GLU A 134 -8.95 18.49 -3.17
N ARG A 135 -8.80 17.17 -3.21
CA ARG A 135 -9.29 16.33 -4.32
C ARG A 135 -10.80 16.39 -4.46
N GLN A 136 -11.53 16.48 -3.35
CA GLN A 136 -12.98 16.68 -3.34
C GLN A 136 -13.33 18.05 -3.91
N ARG A 137 -12.64 19.12 -3.48
CA ARG A 137 -12.84 20.48 -4.00
C ARG A 137 -12.60 20.58 -5.49
N LEU A 138 -11.62 19.84 -6.00
CA LEU A 138 -11.26 19.78 -7.42
C LEU A 138 -12.11 18.81 -8.23
N ALA A 139 -12.88 17.92 -7.57
CA ALA A 139 -13.69 16.93 -8.27
C ALA A 139 -14.82 17.60 -9.06
N ARG A 140 -15.14 17.00 -10.21
CA ARG A 140 -16.22 17.47 -11.09
C ARG A 140 -17.56 17.50 -10.35
N ASN A 141 -18.16 18.69 -10.30
CA ASN A 141 -19.40 18.97 -9.55
C ASN A 141 -19.32 18.68 -8.04
N GLY A 142 -18.11 18.57 -7.48
CA GLY A 142 -17.89 18.32 -6.06
C GLY A 142 -18.31 16.92 -5.58
N ILE A 143 -18.48 15.94 -6.47
CA ILE A 143 -18.87 14.56 -6.12
C ILE A 143 -17.66 13.64 -6.30
N GLY A 144 -17.36 12.82 -5.29
CA GLY A 144 -16.15 11.98 -5.25
C GLY A 144 -14.87 12.81 -5.16
N TRP A 145 -13.75 12.21 -5.56
CA TRP A 145 -12.42 12.80 -5.58
C TRP A 145 -11.86 12.80 -6.99
N LYS A 146 -11.15 13.87 -7.34
CA LYS A 146 -10.27 13.84 -8.50
C LYS A 146 -9.18 12.78 -8.28
N ASP A 147 -9.08 11.83 -9.20
CA ASP A 147 -8.24 10.65 -9.07
C ASP A 147 -6.74 10.94 -9.21
N CYS A 148 -6.37 11.79 -10.18
CA CYS A 148 -4.99 12.18 -10.39
C CYS A 148 -4.90 13.59 -11.01
N GLY A 149 -3.89 13.86 -11.84
CA GLY A 149 -3.82 15.11 -12.59
C GLY A 149 -4.99 15.28 -13.59
N ALA A 150 -5.57 14.18 -14.03
CA ALA A 150 -6.74 14.13 -14.92
C ALA A 150 -8.06 14.25 -14.15
N GLU A 151 -9.12 14.65 -14.85
CA GLU A 151 -10.50 14.78 -14.31
C GLU A 151 -11.20 13.43 -14.04
N TRP A 152 -10.42 12.35 -13.98
CA TRP A 152 -10.89 11.00 -13.75
C TRP A 152 -11.40 10.80 -12.33
N ARG A 153 -12.37 9.90 -12.20
CA ARG A 153 -12.95 9.46 -10.93
C ARG A 153 -13.29 7.97 -11.02
N GLU A 154 -12.28 7.13 -10.97
CA GLU A 154 -12.45 5.69 -11.16
C GLU A 154 -12.95 5.00 -9.88
N ALA A 155 -13.80 3.98 -10.02
CA ALA A 155 -14.41 3.23 -8.92
C ALA A 155 -13.35 2.54 -8.05
N ASN A 156 -12.40 1.86 -8.68
CA ASN A 156 -11.26 1.20 -8.03
C ASN A 156 -10.47 2.13 -7.08
N SER A 157 -10.11 3.34 -7.51
CA SER A 157 -9.25 4.24 -6.76
C SER A 157 -10.00 4.88 -5.60
N HIS A 158 -11.30 5.15 -5.80
CA HIS A 158 -12.19 5.54 -4.72
C HIS A 158 -12.32 4.43 -3.68
N ALA A 159 -12.62 3.21 -4.11
CA ALA A 159 -12.72 2.07 -3.20
C ALA A 159 -11.42 1.83 -2.42
N THR A 160 -10.26 1.91 -3.09
CA THR A 160 -8.92 1.87 -2.46
C THR A 160 -8.74 2.90 -1.39
N THR A 161 -9.04 4.14 -1.72
CA THR A 161 -8.89 5.25 -0.79
C THR A 161 -9.84 5.08 0.40
N ILE A 162 -11.09 4.69 0.17
CA ILE A 162 -12.08 4.46 1.25
C ILE A 162 -11.61 3.35 2.18
N ILE A 163 -11.14 2.22 1.65
CA ILE A 163 -10.67 1.09 2.45
C ILE A 163 -9.48 1.51 3.32
N ALA A 164 -8.51 2.22 2.76
CA ALA A 164 -7.38 2.75 3.51
C ALA A 164 -7.80 3.75 4.60
N LEU A 165 -8.76 4.63 4.31
CA LEU A 165 -9.32 5.55 5.30
C LEU A 165 -10.09 4.81 6.40
N CYS A 166 -10.82 3.74 6.07
CA CYS A 166 -11.48 2.88 7.05
C CYS A 166 -10.47 2.18 7.96
N GLU A 167 -9.38 1.63 7.41
CA GLU A 167 -8.31 1.03 8.21
C GLU A 167 -7.62 2.05 9.11
N LEU A 168 -7.33 3.25 8.58
CA LEU A 168 -6.75 4.35 9.34
C LEU A 168 -7.67 4.77 10.50
N ALA A 169 -8.97 4.87 10.26
CA ALA A 169 -9.89 5.26 11.32
C ALA A 169 -10.15 4.13 12.34
N GLU A 170 -10.16 2.86 11.92
CA GLU A 170 -10.32 1.75 12.86
C GLU A 170 -9.08 1.54 13.73
N ARG A 171 -7.89 1.54 13.12
CA ARG A 171 -6.64 1.16 13.78
C ARG A 171 -5.85 2.35 14.28
N GLY A 172 -5.97 3.48 13.60
CA GLY A 172 -5.20 4.70 13.85
C GLY A 172 -5.91 5.76 14.70
N ALA A 173 -7.22 5.64 14.94
CA ALA A 173 -7.96 6.67 15.67
C ALA A 173 -7.43 6.97 17.07
N SER A 174 -6.81 6.01 17.76
CA SER A 174 -6.19 6.26 19.08
C SER A 174 -5.00 7.21 19.04
N TRP A 175 -4.38 7.41 17.86
CA TRP A 175 -3.26 8.33 17.64
C TRP A 175 -3.67 9.64 16.98
N LEU A 176 -4.98 9.85 16.80
CA LEU A 176 -5.52 11.03 16.13
C LEU A 176 -6.41 11.82 17.08
N SER A 177 -6.45 13.14 16.88
CA SER A 177 -7.45 13.95 17.57
C SER A 177 -8.85 13.61 17.06
N ARG A 178 -9.87 13.76 17.91
CA ARG A 178 -11.27 13.53 17.52
C ARG A 178 -11.68 14.32 16.28
N GLY A 179 -11.23 15.58 16.16
CA GLY A 179 -11.53 16.41 14.99
C GLY A 179 -10.93 15.88 13.69
N VAL A 180 -9.76 15.22 13.75
CA VAL A 180 -9.16 14.56 12.58
C VAL A 180 -9.96 13.30 12.22
N VAL A 181 -10.35 12.48 13.21
CA VAL A 181 -11.18 11.29 12.98
C VAL A 181 -12.52 11.66 12.35
N ASP A 182 -13.18 12.73 12.83
CA ASP A 182 -14.44 13.21 12.28
C ASP A 182 -14.30 13.64 10.80
N ARG A 183 -13.17 14.28 10.43
CA ARG A 183 -12.85 14.63 9.04
C ARG A 183 -12.60 13.39 8.18
N ILE A 184 -11.90 12.38 8.69
CA ILE A 184 -11.71 11.09 7.99
C ILE A 184 -13.07 10.41 7.75
N TYR A 185 -13.95 10.36 8.75
CA TYR A 185 -15.31 9.83 8.56
C TYR A 185 -16.12 10.62 7.54
N ALA A 186 -15.94 11.95 7.45
CA ALA A 186 -16.57 12.75 6.40
C ALA A 186 -16.07 12.34 5.01
N GLN A 187 -14.76 12.13 4.84
CA GLN A 187 -14.17 11.66 3.59
C GLN A 187 -14.63 10.24 3.22
N ILE A 188 -14.70 9.31 4.18
CA ILE A 188 -15.23 7.96 3.93
C ILE A 188 -16.66 8.00 3.37
N VAL A 189 -17.54 8.80 3.98
CA VAL A 189 -18.92 8.96 3.50
C VAL A 189 -18.93 9.58 2.11
N HIS A 190 -18.18 10.65 1.88
CA HIS A 190 -18.09 11.33 0.59
C HIS A 190 -17.65 10.40 -0.54
N GLY A 191 -16.62 9.57 -0.31
CA GLY A 191 -16.18 8.56 -1.27
C GLY A 191 -17.25 7.50 -1.53
N CYS A 192 -17.90 7.00 -0.48
CA CYS A 192 -18.97 6.01 -0.62
C CYS A 192 -20.18 6.56 -1.37
N GLU A 193 -20.55 7.83 -1.18
CA GLU A 193 -21.62 8.48 -1.94
C GLU A 193 -21.33 8.41 -3.45
N TYR A 194 -20.08 8.66 -3.86
CA TYR A 194 -19.70 8.54 -5.26
C TYR A 194 -19.79 7.10 -5.79
N LEU A 195 -19.29 6.11 -5.05
CA LEU A 195 -19.45 4.71 -5.42
C LEU A 195 -20.94 4.32 -5.54
N GLY A 196 -21.79 4.88 -4.67
CA GLY A 196 -23.24 4.70 -4.75
C GLY A 196 -23.83 5.26 -6.03
N VAL A 197 -23.36 6.44 -6.48
CA VAL A 197 -23.74 7.02 -7.78
C VAL A 197 -23.33 6.11 -8.94
N LEU A 198 -22.15 5.50 -8.89
CA LEU A 198 -21.69 4.56 -9.92
C LEU A 198 -22.55 3.29 -9.94
N GLN A 199 -22.89 2.74 -8.78
CA GLN A 199 -23.80 1.59 -8.68
C GLN A 199 -25.19 1.91 -9.25
N ASP A 200 -25.76 3.07 -8.89
CA ASP A 200 -27.08 3.50 -9.38
C ASP A 200 -27.06 3.78 -10.88
N ALA A 201 -25.96 4.33 -11.41
CA ALA A 201 -25.79 4.56 -12.84
C ALA A 201 -25.64 3.25 -13.63
N GLY A 202 -25.04 2.22 -13.05
CA GLY A 202 -25.04 0.87 -13.62
C GLY A 202 -26.46 0.35 -13.84
N GLU A 203 -27.28 0.40 -12.80
CA GLU A 203 -28.70 -0.01 -12.89
C GLU A 203 -29.46 0.80 -13.96
N GLN A 204 -29.26 2.13 -14.00
CA GLN A 204 -29.90 3.01 -14.99
C GLN A 204 -29.45 2.73 -16.43
N THR A 205 -28.27 2.17 -16.63
CA THR A 205 -27.71 1.82 -17.94
C THR A 205 -27.92 0.35 -18.32
N GLY A 206 -28.62 -0.41 -17.47
CA GLY A 206 -29.00 -1.80 -17.73
C GLY A 206 -27.98 -2.84 -17.26
N ALA A 207 -27.02 -2.46 -16.43
CA ALA A 207 -26.17 -3.42 -15.74
C ALA A 207 -26.98 -4.25 -14.71
N PRO A 208 -26.52 -5.47 -14.36
CA PRO A 208 -27.13 -6.26 -13.28
C PRO A 208 -27.24 -5.51 -11.96
N ASP A 209 -28.24 -5.87 -11.15
CA ASP A 209 -28.46 -5.25 -9.84
C ASP A 209 -27.20 -5.37 -8.96
N GLY A 210 -26.75 -4.24 -8.39
CA GLY A 210 -25.57 -4.21 -7.52
C GLY A 210 -24.24 -4.04 -8.23
N ALA A 211 -24.17 -4.21 -9.54
CA ALA A 211 -22.97 -3.96 -10.33
C ALA A 211 -22.55 -2.47 -10.27
N VAL A 212 -21.24 -2.23 -10.24
CA VAL A 212 -20.64 -0.89 -10.19
C VAL A 212 -19.93 -0.62 -11.50
N ILE A 213 -20.32 0.44 -12.20
CA ILE A 213 -19.60 0.90 -13.39
C ILE A 213 -18.29 1.60 -12.99
N HIS A 214 -17.32 1.61 -13.90
CA HIS A 214 -15.99 2.09 -13.59
C HIS A 214 -15.88 3.60 -13.35
N GLU A 215 -16.47 4.42 -14.22
CA GLU A 215 -16.44 5.89 -14.09
C GLU A 215 -17.57 6.56 -14.87
N ILE A 216 -18.11 7.68 -14.33
CA ILE A 216 -18.95 8.62 -15.09
C ILE A 216 -18.16 9.86 -15.52
N PRO A 217 -18.19 10.26 -16.81
CA PRO A 217 -18.94 9.67 -17.93
C PRO A 217 -18.07 8.85 -18.90
N ASN A 218 -16.77 8.69 -18.61
CA ASN A 218 -15.80 8.24 -19.62
C ASN A 218 -15.85 6.72 -19.85
N HIS A 219 -16.14 5.94 -18.81
CA HIS A 219 -16.00 4.49 -18.79
C HIS A 219 -17.18 3.86 -18.04
N MET A 220 -18.30 3.75 -18.74
CA MET A 220 -19.56 3.29 -18.15
C MET A 220 -19.69 1.77 -18.08
N ASP A 221 -18.64 1.00 -18.41
CA ASP A 221 -18.70 -0.46 -18.34
C ASP A 221 -18.48 -0.97 -16.91
N VAL A 222 -18.97 -2.19 -16.67
CA VAL A 222 -18.81 -2.89 -15.40
C VAL A 222 -17.56 -3.75 -15.43
N ILE A 223 -16.69 -3.53 -14.44
CA ILE A 223 -15.56 -4.40 -14.15
C ILE A 223 -15.89 -5.12 -12.82
N PRO A 224 -15.91 -6.47 -12.77
CA PRO A 224 -16.18 -7.21 -11.53
C PRO A 224 -15.24 -6.80 -10.39
N GLY A 225 -13.97 -6.50 -10.70
CA GLY A 225 -13.00 -5.97 -9.75
C GLY A 225 -13.46 -4.68 -9.06
N ASP A 226 -14.04 -3.72 -9.79
CA ASP A 226 -14.58 -2.48 -9.22
C ASP A 226 -15.73 -2.76 -8.26
N SER A 227 -16.62 -3.67 -8.65
CA SER A 227 -17.76 -4.07 -7.81
C SER A 227 -17.28 -4.77 -6.53
N ALA A 228 -16.24 -5.62 -6.63
CA ALA A 228 -15.64 -6.30 -5.48
C ALA A 228 -14.97 -5.33 -4.52
N GLN A 229 -14.21 -4.35 -5.03
CA GLN A 229 -13.59 -3.32 -4.21
C GLN A 229 -14.65 -2.41 -3.56
N ALA A 230 -15.68 -2.02 -4.30
CA ALA A 230 -16.79 -1.23 -3.76
C ALA A 230 -17.56 -1.98 -2.66
N ALA A 231 -17.80 -3.28 -2.81
CA ALA A 231 -18.43 -4.09 -1.78
C ALA A 231 -17.63 -4.10 -0.46
N VAL A 232 -16.30 -4.21 -0.55
CA VAL A 232 -15.41 -4.11 0.62
C VAL A 232 -15.49 -2.72 1.24
N ALA A 233 -15.37 -1.67 0.44
CA ALA A 233 -15.42 -0.29 0.89
C ALA A 233 -16.75 0.03 1.61
N PHE A 234 -17.89 -0.34 1.00
CA PHE A 234 -19.21 -0.17 1.60
C PHE A 234 -19.39 -0.96 2.89
N GLY A 235 -19.02 -2.24 2.90
CA GLY A 235 -19.17 -3.10 4.09
C GLY A 235 -18.31 -2.62 5.27
N TYR A 236 -17.07 -2.22 4.99
CA TYR A 236 -16.16 -1.70 6.01
C TYR A 236 -16.68 -0.35 6.56
N ALA A 237 -17.04 0.59 5.68
CA ALA A 237 -17.59 1.87 6.07
C ALA A 237 -18.89 1.73 6.86
N ALA A 238 -19.80 0.84 6.44
CA ALA A 238 -21.05 0.57 7.13
C ALA A 238 -20.81 0.17 8.60
N ARG A 239 -19.92 -0.80 8.83
CA ARG A 239 -19.58 -1.26 10.18
C ARG A 239 -18.98 -0.14 11.03
N LEU A 240 -18.02 0.60 10.47
CA LEU A 240 -17.31 1.67 11.18
C LEU A 240 -18.24 2.82 11.59
N LEU A 241 -19.25 3.10 10.76
CA LEU A 241 -20.20 4.19 10.95
C LEU A 241 -21.45 3.78 11.75
N ALA A 242 -21.64 2.48 12.07
CA ALA A 242 -22.89 1.97 12.65
C ALA A 242 -23.33 2.71 13.92
N ASP A 243 -22.38 3.02 14.82
CA ASP A 243 -22.69 3.64 16.11
C ASP A 243 -22.87 5.17 16.01
N THR A 244 -22.24 5.80 15.01
CA THR A 244 -22.18 7.28 14.91
C THR A 244 -23.08 7.85 13.83
N ARG A 245 -23.36 7.08 12.77
CA ARG A 245 -24.18 7.45 11.60
C ARG A 245 -25.01 6.24 11.13
N PRO A 246 -25.96 5.73 11.94
CA PRO A 246 -26.64 4.46 11.69
C PRO A 246 -27.43 4.41 10.37
N GLU A 247 -28.07 5.50 9.96
CA GLU A 247 -28.81 5.53 8.68
C GLU A 247 -27.88 5.43 7.48
N THR A 248 -26.75 6.16 7.51
CA THR A 248 -25.72 6.04 6.47
C THR A 248 -25.15 4.62 6.46
N ALA A 249 -24.82 4.07 7.62
CA ALA A 249 -24.31 2.71 7.75
C ALA A 249 -25.27 1.67 7.16
N ARG A 250 -26.58 1.80 7.40
CA ARG A 250 -27.60 0.91 6.82
C ARG A 250 -27.61 0.97 5.30
N VAL A 251 -27.63 2.16 4.71
CA VAL A 251 -27.60 2.34 3.25
C VAL A 251 -26.33 1.73 2.65
N LEU A 252 -25.17 1.98 3.26
CA LEU A 252 -23.90 1.40 2.79
C LEU A 252 -23.91 -0.14 2.91
N SER A 253 -24.46 -0.69 4.00
CA SER A 253 -24.61 -2.14 4.14
C SER A 253 -25.52 -2.74 3.07
N GLU A 254 -26.62 -2.09 2.71
CA GLU A 254 -27.53 -2.55 1.65
C GLU A 254 -26.82 -2.55 0.28
N ARG A 255 -26.03 -1.51 -0.01
CA ARG A 255 -25.21 -1.43 -1.23
C ARG A 255 -24.13 -2.52 -1.31
N ALA A 256 -23.47 -2.79 -0.18
CA ALA A 256 -22.49 -3.86 -0.07
C ALA A 256 -23.09 -5.24 -0.34
N ILE A 257 -24.29 -5.51 0.19
CA ILE A 257 -25.03 -6.76 -0.04
C ILE A 257 -25.36 -6.91 -1.53
N ARG A 258 -25.96 -5.89 -2.15
CA ARG A 258 -26.29 -5.91 -3.59
C ARG A 258 -25.05 -6.20 -4.45
N ALA A 259 -23.94 -5.49 -4.20
CA ALA A 259 -22.69 -5.70 -4.92
C ALA A 259 -22.13 -7.12 -4.72
N MET A 260 -22.15 -7.65 -3.49
CA MET A 260 -21.68 -9.01 -3.23
C MET A 260 -22.58 -10.09 -3.83
N ASP A 261 -23.89 -9.88 -3.84
CA ASP A 261 -24.83 -10.83 -4.43
C ASP A 261 -24.64 -10.91 -5.94
N TYR A 262 -24.49 -9.76 -6.62
CA TYR A 262 -24.05 -9.72 -8.02
C TYR A 262 -22.78 -10.55 -8.25
N LEU A 263 -21.72 -10.29 -7.46
CA LEU A 263 -20.42 -10.97 -7.62
C LEU A 263 -20.50 -12.49 -7.42
N LEU A 264 -21.35 -12.94 -6.50
CA LEU A 264 -21.44 -14.35 -6.13
C LEU A 264 -22.42 -15.15 -6.99
N LEU A 265 -23.42 -14.49 -7.58
CA LEU A 265 -24.53 -15.14 -8.26
C LEU A 265 -24.53 -14.93 -9.78
N GLU A 266 -24.02 -13.80 -10.26
CA GLU A 266 -24.22 -13.36 -11.65
C GLU A 266 -22.94 -12.95 -12.36
N ALA A 267 -21.94 -12.42 -11.64
CA ALA A 267 -20.72 -11.91 -12.28
C ALA A 267 -19.91 -13.02 -12.97
N GLU A 268 -19.40 -12.69 -14.15
CA GLU A 268 -18.42 -13.48 -14.89
C GLU A 268 -17.04 -12.81 -14.82
N PRO A 269 -15.94 -13.55 -15.05
CA PRO A 269 -14.62 -12.95 -15.22
C PRO A 269 -14.63 -11.88 -16.32
N HIS A 270 -13.82 -10.83 -16.15
CA HIS A 270 -13.74 -9.80 -17.17
C HIS A 270 -13.15 -10.36 -18.48
N SER A 271 -13.52 -9.78 -19.62
CA SER A 271 -12.93 -10.18 -20.90
C SER A 271 -11.41 -9.93 -20.89
N PRO A 272 -10.63 -10.58 -21.78
CA PRO A 272 -9.20 -10.31 -21.91
C PRO A 272 -8.83 -8.85 -22.24
N ASP A 273 -9.82 -8.00 -22.54
CA ASP A 273 -9.61 -6.60 -22.88
C ASP A 273 -8.95 -5.86 -21.70
N GLY A 274 -7.90 -5.11 -21.99
CA GLY A 274 -7.12 -4.40 -20.96
C GLY A 274 -6.07 -5.25 -20.23
N PHE A 275 -5.95 -6.55 -20.50
CA PHE A 275 -4.86 -7.37 -19.94
C PHE A 275 -3.51 -7.08 -20.62
N SER A 276 -2.50 -6.68 -19.83
CA SER A 276 -1.14 -6.43 -20.33
C SER A 276 -0.21 -7.61 -20.07
N GLY A 277 0.04 -8.42 -21.10
CA GLY A 277 0.98 -9.53 -20.99
C GLY A 277 2.40 -9.10 -20.56
N MET A 278 2.82 -7.89 -20.93
CA MET A 278 4.09 -7.31 -20.49
C MET A 278 4.10 -7.07 -18.97
N ASN A 279 3.05 -6.50 -18.39
CA ASN A 279 2.97 -6.23 -16.95
C ASN A 279 2.93 -7.52 -16.13
N HIS A 280 2.27 -8.54 -16.65
CA HIS A 280 2.19 -9.86 -16.03
C HIS A 280 3.43 -10.73 -16.30
N GLY A 281 4.32 -10.33 -17.22
CA GLY A 281 5.47 -11.13 -17.63
C GLY A 281 5.09 -12.41 -18.38
N THR A 282 3.96 -12.42 -19.07
CA THR A 282 3.48 -13.58 -19.82
C THR A 282 4.16 -13.70 -21.18
N PRO A 283 4.26 -14.91 -21.76
CA PRO A 283 4.73 -15.07 -23.13
C PRO A 283 3.80 -14.36 -24.13
N GLU A 284 4.32 -13.99 -25.30
CA GLU A 284 3.61 -13.22 -26.34
C GLU A 284 2.32 -13.90 -26.82
N ASN A 285 2.29 -15.24 -26.79
CA ASN A 285 1.13 -16.05 -27.21
C ASN A 285 0.23 -16.48 -26.04
N PHE A 286 0.40 -15.89 -24.86
CA PHE A 286 -0.45 -16.18 -23.71
C PHE A 286 -1.91 -15.85 -24.00
N ARG A 287 -2.81 -16.76 -23.63
CA ARG A 287 -4.25 -16.56 -23.75
C ARG A 287 -4.81 -16.44 -22.35
N VAL A 288 -5.39 -15.28 -22.04
CA VAL A 288 -6.04 -15.01 -20.76
C VAL A 288 -7.16 -16.05 -20.56
N PRO A 289 -7.10 -16.89 -19.51
CA PRO A 289 -8.18 -17.82 -19.21
C PRO A 289 -9.46 -17.08 -18.84
N ASN A 290 -10.62 -17.68 -19.11
CA ASN A 290 -11.91 -17.15 -18.66
C ASN A 290 -12.13 -17.51 -17.17
N GLU A 291 -11.33 -16.90 -16.30
CA GLU A 291 -11.29 -17.16 -14.86
C GLU A 291 -11.08 -15.86 -14.09
N PHE A 292 -11.67 -15.76 -12.90
CA PHE A 292 -11.35 -14.67 -11.99
C PHE A 292 -9.88 -14.74 -11.58
N MET A 293 -9.22 -13.58 -11.58
CA MET A 293 -7.87 -13.49 -11.03
C MET A 293 -7.89 -13.71 -9.53
N THR A 294 -6.75 -14.08 -8.97
CA THR A 294 -6.63 -14.29 -7.54
C THR A 294 -6.93 -13.01 -6.76
N ARG A 295 -6.60 -11.84 -7.31
CA ARG A 295 -7.02 -10.54 -6.72
C ARG A 295 -8.54 -10.36 -6.65
N ASP A 296 -9.28 -10.74 -7.68
CA ASP A 296 -10.74 -10.59 -7.70
C ASP A 296 -11.36 -11.48 -6.64
N LEU A 297 -10.91 -12.73 -6.57
CA LEU A 297 -11.32 -13.68 -5.53
C LEU A 297 -10.97 -13.17 -4.13
N ALA A 298 -9.79 -12.57 -3.95
CA ALA A 298 -9.37 -12.02 -2.67
C ALA A 298 -10.25 -10.84 -2.24
N MET A 299 -10.62 -9.95 -3.15
CA MET A 299 -11.55 -8.84 -2.88
C MET A 299 -12.96 -9.34 -2.58
N MET A 300 -13.49 -10.30 -3.34
CA MET A 300 -14.78 -10.94 -3.04
C MET A 300 -14.77 -11.61 -1.67
N MET A 301 -13.67 -12.29 -1.32
CA MET A 301 -13.49 -12.92 -0.01
C MET A 301 -13.51 -11.85 1.09
N TRP A 302 -12.79 -10.75 0.89
CA TRP A 302 -12.77 -9.64 1.85
C TRP A 302 -14.15 -9.00 2.01
N GLY A 303 -14.92 -8.85 0.91
CA GLY A 303 -16.27 -8.32 0.95
C GLY A 303 -17.19 -9.22 1.79
N CYS A 304 -17.10 -10.54 1.61
CA CYS A 304 -17.80 -11.52 2.44
C CYS A 304 -17.42 -11.40 3.93
N VAL A 305 -16.13 -11.17 4.24
CA VAL A 305 -15.66 -10.98 5.61
C VAL A 305 -16.23 -9.69 6.21
N GLN A 306 -16.20 -8.57 5.49
CA GLN A 306 -16.75 -7.30 5.99
C GLN A 306 -18.25 -7.41 6.27
N LEU A 307 -19.02 -8.04 5.36
CA LEU A 307 -20.45 -8.29 5.56
C LEU A 307 -20.71 -9.21 6.77
N PHE A 308 -19.92 -10.27 6.95
CA PHE A 308 -20.03 -11.14 8.12
C PHE A 308 -19.81 -10.36 9.42
N VAL A 309 -18.74 -9.56 9.50
CA VAL A 309 -18.42 -8.76 10.70
C VAL A 309 -19.49 -7.69 10.94
N GLY A 310 -20.11 -7.18 9.87
CA GLY A 310 -21.28 -6.31 9.93
C GLY A 310 -22.60 -6.99 10.32
N GLY A 311 -22.60 -8.29 10.62
CA GLY A 311 -23.77 -9.04 11.11
C GLY A 311 -24.46 -9.93 10.07
N HIS A 312 -24.03 -9.90 8.80
CA HIS A 312 -24.60 -10.74 7.72
C HIS A 312 -23.93 -12.11 7.69
N VAL A 313 -24.27 -12.94 8.67
CA VAL A 313 -23.54 -14.19 8.97
C VAL A 313 -23.54 -15.23 7.84
N SER A 314 -24.47 -15.14 6.87
CA SER A 314 -24.54 -16.03 5.71
C SER A 314 -23.28 -16.00 4.83
N TYR A 315 -22.58 -14.85 4.77
CA TYR A 315 -21.40 -14.69 3.93
C TYR A 315 -20.16 -15.47 4.43
N LYS A 316 -20.16 -15.97 5.68
CA LYS A 316 -19.06 -16.81 6.21
C LYS A 316 -18.74 -18.01 5.31
N ARG A 317 -19.78 -18.68 4.79
CA ARG A 317 -19.61 -19.84 3.91
C ARG A 317 -18.98 -19.47 2.58
N HIS A 318 -19.36 -18.32 2.01
CA HIS A 318 -18.80 -17.82 0.75
C HIS A 318 -17.33 -17.44 0.90
N ALA A 319 -16.98 -16.73 1.99
CA ALA A 319 -15.59 -16.41 2.31
C ALA A 319 -14.72 -17.66 2.45
N ALA A 320 -15.16 -18.67 3.21
CA ALA A 320 -14.42 -19.92 3.37
C ALA A 320 -14.22 -20.68 2.03
N ARG A 321 -15.22 -20.65 1.14
CA ARG A 321 -15.10 -21.23 -0.21
C ARG A 321 -14.07 -20.48 -1.05
N LEU A 322 -14.12 -19.15 -1.08
CA LEU A 322 -13.18 -18.31 -1.83
C LEU A 322 -11.75 -18.46 -1.29
N ALA A 323 -11.58 -18.52 0.03
CA ALA A 323 -10.30 -18.78 0.68
C ALA A 323 -9.65 -20.07 0.17
N ARG A 324 -10.41 -21.16 0.04
CA ARG A 324 -9.89 -22.42 -0.50
C ARG A 324 -9.40 -22.29 -1.95
N GLN A 325 -10.11 -21.52 -2.78
CA GLN A 325 -9.70 -21.28 -4.17
C GLN A 325 -8.40 -20.47 -4.22
N ILE A 326 -8.29 -19.40 -3.44
CA ILE A 326 -7.07 -18.58 -3.35
C ILE A 326 -5.89 -19.40 -2.84
N ILE A 327 -6.08 -20.17 -1.76
CA ILE A 327 -5.01 -20.98 -1.16
C ILE A 327 -4.55 -22.09 -2.11
N ALA A 328 -5.44 -22.67 -2.91
CA ALA A 328 -5.07 -23.64 -3.94
C ALA A 328 -4.12 -23.06 -5.00
N ARG A 329 -4.15 -21.73 -5.20
CA ARG A 329 -3.25 -21.01 -6.11
C ARG A 329 -1.95 -20.56 -5.47
N GLN A 330 -1.69 -20.88 -4.20
CA GLN A 330 -0.44 -20.51 -3.54
C GLN A 330 0.74 -21.28 -4.15
N VAL A 331 1.78 -20.56 -4.56
CA VAL A 331 3.01 -21.12 -5.12
C VAL A 331 3.73 -21.93 -4.02
N PRO A 332 3.92 -23.24 -4.20
CA PRO A 332 4.60 -24.05 -3.20
C PRO A 332 6.12 -23.90 -3.31
N ASP A 333 6.84 -24.28 -2.26
CA ASP A 333 8.30 -24.12 -2.15
C ASP A 333 9.05 -24.87 -3.28
N GLU A 334 8.57 -26.06 -3.66
CA GLU A 334 9.13 -26.82 -4.79
C GLU A 334 9.00 -26.11 -6.15
N ARG A 335 8.14 -25.09 -6.26
CA ARG A 335 7.97 -24.23 -7.44
C ARG A 335 8.39 -22.78 -7.18
N ALA A 336 9.23 -22.54 -6.17
CA ALA A 336 9.72 -21.21 -5.86
C ALA A 336 10.40 -20.54 -7.08
N GLU A 337 10.07 -19.28 -7.31
CA GLU A 337 10.50 -18.48 -8.45
C GLU A 337 11.74 -17.63 -8.12
N GLY A 338 12.52 -17.25 -9.13
CA GLY A 338 13.67 -16.36 -8.96
C GLY A 338 14.89 -17.02 -8.27
N GLY A 339 15.63 -16.21 -7.49
CA GLY A 339 16.85 -16.63 -6.80
C GLY A 339 18.16 -16.48 -7.58
N THR A 340 18.21 -15.54 -8.53
CA THR A 340 19.44 -15.20 -9.26
C THR A 340 20.30 -14.22 -8.46
N ASN A 341 21.62 -14.22 -8.65
CA ASN A 341 22.55 -13.27 -8.02
C ASN A 341 22.64 -13.34 -6.48
N GLY A 342 22.31 -14.48 -5.89
CA GLY A 342 22.37 -14.67 -4.43
C GLY A 342 21.09 -14.25 -3.70
N ASP A 343 20.07 -13.78 -4.41
CA ASP A 343 18.75 -13.56 -3.84
C ASP A 343 18.09 -14.91 -3.47
N PRO A 344 17.26 -14.94 -2.42
CA PRO A 344 16.47 -16.12 -2.10
C PRO A 344 15.43 -16.38 -3.19
N LYS A 345 15.07 -17.66 -3.38
CA LYS A 345 13.88 -18.01 -4.16
C LYS A 345 12.63 -17.53 -3.43
N LEU A 346 11.62 -17.11 -4.19
CA LEU A 346 10.35 -16.60 -3.69
C LEU A 346 9.26 -17.66 -3.87
N TYR A 347 8.54 -17.99 -2.79
CA TYR A 347 7.36 -18.85 -2.80
C TYR A 347 6.29 -18.24 -1.90
N GLY A 348 5.11 -18.87 -1.84
CA GLY A 348 4.03 -18.46 -0.96
C GLY A 348 3.18 -17.29 -1.50
N HIS A 349 3.62 -16.63 -2.57
CA HIS A 349 2.79 -15.79 -3.44
C HIS A 349 1.80 -16.65 -4.24
N PHE A 350 1.01 -16.04 -5.13
CA PHE A 350 -0.10 -16.73 -5.80
C PHE A 350 0.04 -16.74 -7.32
N TYR A 351 -0.49 -17.78 -7.96
CA TYR A 351 -0.81 -17.74 -9.38
C TYR A 351 -1.97 -16.77 -9.65
N THR A 352 -1.92 -16.06 -10.76
CA THR A 352 -2.97 -15.13 -11.21
C THR A 352 -4.27 -15.89 -11.49
N PHE A 353 -4.17 -17.04 -12.17
CA PHE A 353 -5.31 -17.89 -12.55
C PHE A 353 -5.11 -19.30 -12.00
N ASP A 354 -6.16 -20.12 -11.98
CA ASP A 354 -6.08 -21.52 -11.54
C ASP A 354 -5.44 -22.41 -12.60
N SER A 355 -5.74 -22.13 -13.88
CA SER A 355 -5.27 -22.95 -15.01
C SER A 355 -3.95 -22.51 -15.64
N ALA A 356 -3.32 -21.44 -15.16
CA ALA A 356 -2.13 -20.86 -15.78
C ALA A 356 -0.94 -20.74 -14.83
N ASP A 357 0.25 -21.02 -15.36
CA ASP A 357 1.53 -20.88 -14.66
C ASP A 357 2.06 -19.43 -14.76
N VAL A 358 1.21 -18.47 -14.40
CA VAL A 358 1.53 -17.05 -14.36
C VAL A 358 1.26 -16.56 -12.96
N THR A 359 2.27 -15.94 -12.32
CA THR A 359 2.14 -15.44 -10.96
C THR A 359 1.59 -14.04 -10.90
N GLU A 360 0.70 -13.84 -9.95
CA GLU A 360 0.02 -12.59 -9.66
C GLU A 360 1.06 -11.54 -9.26
N LYS A 361 1.00 -10.36 -9.87
CA LYS A 361 1.92 -9.27 -9.55
C LYS A 361 1.29 -8.35 -8.53
N SER A 362 2.14 -7.72 -7.71
CA SER A 362 1.69 -6.78 -6.68
C SER A 362 1.06 -5.50 -7.25
N ASN A 363 1.39 -5.15 -8.50
CA ASN A 363 0.79 -4.04 -9.22
C ASN A 363 0.81 -4.32 -10.74
N THR A 364 -0.36 -4.37 -11.38
CA THR A 364 -0.48 -4.49 -12.85
C THR A 364 -1.30 -3.36 -13.48
N HIS A 365 -1.58 -2.29 -12.75
CA HIS A 365 -2.50 -1.24 -13.16
C HIS A 365 -2.15 -0.65 -14.54
N HIS A 366 -3.03 -0.87 -15.52
CA HIS A 366 -2.81 -0.44 -16.90
C HIS A 366 -4.11 -0.33 -17.68
N HIS A 367 -4.38 0.88 -18.18
CA HIS A 367 -5.54 1.22 -19.00
C HIS A 367 -6.88 0.74 -18.40
N PHE A 368 -7.96 0.98 -19.13
CA PHE A 368 -9.29 0.51 -18.80
C PHE A 368 -9.45 -0.98 -19.19
N GLY A 369 -9.97 -1.81 -18.28
CA GLY A 369 -10.29 -3.22 -18.50
C GLY A 369 -9.71 -4.15 -17.43
N HIS A 370 -9.24 -5.32 -17.85
CA HIS A 370 -8.85 -6.43 -16.99
C HIS A 370 -7.82 -6.05 -15.92
N ASP A 371 -6.91 -5.12 -16.23
CA ASP A 371 -5.86 -4.64 -15.33
C ASP A 371 -6.22 -3.37 -14.54
N SER A 372 -7.41 -2.80 -14.73
CA SER A 372 -7.84 -1.64 -13.96
C SER A 372 -7.93 -1.97 -12.46
N GLY A 373 -7.46 -1.04 -11.63
CA GLY A 373 -7.59 -1.17 -10.17
C GLY A 373 -6.70 -2.24 -9.52
N SER A 374 -5.74 -2.76 -10.27
CA SER A 374 -4.82 -3.83 -9.85
C SER A 374 -3.67 -3.30 -9.00
N THR A 375 -3.99 -2.49 -8.00
CA THR A 375 -3.04 -1.74 -7.18
C THR A 375 -2.84 -2.35 -5.79
N TRP A 376 -3.32 -3.58 -5.55
CA TRP A 376 -3.42 -4.12 -4.20
C TRP A 376 -2.47 -5.28 -3.88
N PRO A 377 -1.62 -5.13 -2.85
CA PRO A 377 -0.77 -6.20 -2.36
C PRO A 377 -1.35 -7.00 -1.17
N HIS A 378 -2.61 -6.77 -0.76
CA HIS A 378 -3.14 -7.30 0.51
C HIS A 378 -3.92 -8.63 0.41
N TYR A 379 -3.48 -9.56 -0.45
CA TYR A 379 -4.11 -10.90 -0.63
C TYR A 379 -4.35 -11.64 0.71
N ILE A 380 -3.48 -11.39 1.70
CA ILE A 380 -3.53 -12.06 3.01
C ILE A 380 -4.33 -11.31 4.08
N ALA A 381 -4.70 -10.05 3.87
CA ALA A 381 -5.47 -9.28 4.86
C ALA A 381 -6.81 -9.96 5.21
N PRO A 382 -7.67 -10.33 4.25
CA PRO A 382 -8.89 -11.08 4.56
C PRO A 382 -8.64 -12.43 5.23
N LEU A 383 -7.57 -13.16 4.86
CA LEU A 383 -7.21 -14.42 5.56
C LEU A 383 -6.81 -14.17 7.02
N THR A 384 -6.12 -13.07 7.30
CA THR A 384 -5.72 -12.67 8.65
C THR A 384 -6.95 -12.32 9.50
N GLU A 385 -7.90 -11.58 8.94
CA GLU A 385 -9.19 -11.29 9.59
C GLU A 385 -10.00 -12.57 9.83
N MET A 386 -10.06 -13.48 8.86
CA MET A 386 -10.70 -14.80 9.03
C MET A 386 -10.05 -15.60 10.16
N CYS A 387 -8.72 -15.58 10.26
CA CYS A 387 -8.00 -16.25 11.34
C CYS A 387 -8.36 -15.71 12.72
N ARG A 388 -8.60 -14.39 12.81
CA ARG A 388 -8.99 -13.67 14.03
C ARG A 388 -10.44 -13.96 14.42
N TRP A 389 -11.38 -13.82 13.48
CA TRP A 389 -12.81 -13.93 13.75
C TRP A 389 -13.32 -15.37 13.84
N TRP A 390 -12.69 -16.30 13.13
CA TRP A 390 -13.13 -17.69 13.00
C TRP A 390 -12.03 -18.65 13.45
N ASN A 391 -11.52 -18.44 14.67
CA ASN A 391 -10.47 -19.26 15.28
C ASN A 391 -10.87 -20.74 15.49
N ASP A 392 -12.17 -21.03 15.53
CA ASP A 392 -12.78 -22.34 15.70
C ASP A 392 -13.14 -23.03 14.38
N HIS A 393 -12.99 -22.34 13.25
CA HIS A 393 -13.37 -22.91 11.95
C HIS A 393 -12.41 -24.05 11.56
N PRO A 394 -12.91 -25.16 10.96
CA PRO A 394 -12.07 -26.30 10.58
C PRO A 394 -10.86 -25.95 9.69
N ASP A 395 -11.01 -24.93 8.84
CA ASP A 395 -9.95 -24.47 7.94
C ASP A 395 -9.00 -23.43 8.57
N ASN A 396 -9.15 -23.04 9.84
CA ASN A 396 -8.33 -21.99 10.43
C ASN A 396 -6.82 -22.29 10.33
N ALA A 397 -6.44 -23.54 10.54
CA ALA A 397 -5.06 -24.00 10.40
C ALA A 397 -4.53 -23.81 8.96
N LEU A 398 -5.38 -24.06 7.96
CA LEU A 398 -5.04 -23.87 6.54
C LEU A 398 -4.82 -22.38 6.22
N TRP A 399 -5.68 -21.49 6.74
CA TRP A 399 -5.53 -20.05 6.53
C TRP A 399 -4.26 -19.51 7.18
N ARG A 400 -3.97 -19.92 8.43
CA ARG A 400 -2.74 -19.54 9.14
C ARG A 400 -1.49 -20.00 8.39
N GLU A 401 -1.51 -21.21 7.85
CA GLU A 401 -0.39 -21.74 7.09
C GLU A 401 -0.18 -20.96 5.78
N CYS A 402 -1.26 -20.60 5.08
CA CYS A 402 -1.18 -19.75 3.89
C CYS A 402 -0.54 -18.38 4.23
N VAL A 403 -0.99 -17.73 5.31
CA VAL A 403 -0.43 -16.44 5.76
C VAL A 403 1.05 -16.59 6.12
N ARG A 404 1.42 -17.66 6.83
CA ARG A 404 2.80 -17.96 7.24
C ARG A 404 3.73 -18.22 6.05
N LYS A 405 3.23 -18.84 4.97
CA LYS A 405 4.03 -19.10 3.76
C LYS A 405 4.23 -17.84 2.93
N PHE A 406 3.27 -16.92 2.96
CA PHE A 406 3.34 -15.66 2.21
C PHE A 406 4.28 -14.63 2.86
N ALA A 407 4.30 -14.56 4.19
CA ALA A 407 5.15 -13.68 4.98
C ALA A 407 6.58 -14.22 5.11
#